data_AF-B8FY44-F1
#
_entry.id   AF-B8FY44-F1
#
_cell.length_a   1.000
_cell.length_b   1.000
_cell.length_c   1.000
_cell.angle_alpha   90.00
_cell.angle_beta   90.00
_cell.angle_gamma   90.00
#
_symmetry.space_group_name_H-M   'P 1'
#
loop_
_entity.id
_entity.type
_entity.pdbx_description
1 polymer ?
#
loop_
_entity_poly.entity_id
_entity_poly.type
_entity_poly.pdbx_seq_one_letter_code
_entity_poly.pdbx_strand_id
1 'polypeptide(L)'
;MTSTRFPIIDSLRTLALALMITYHLIYDLDQWTGLAVDVDALFWFSIGKTAALLFIFLSGLSSGFSKHPLKNGLRVLFFGMIITLVTYVTFPEQYVRFGILHFLGVMMVLYPLIQKLPNGALILGSVLIIAGGLIIKDQAVNTPLLLPLGFMYPGFATMDFYPLFPYSGVTLLGVPCYRYFFAEHSRTNASVPPAEKSKAAYPMVTWVSRHSLWIYLIHQPILLGLIFALKAIAIIS
;
A
#
# COMPACT_ATOMS: atom_id res chain seq x y z
N MET A 1 -6.61 -0.39 26.37
CA MET A 1 -6.98 -1.74 25.88
C MET A 1 -6.03 -2.11 24.75
N THR A 2 -5.00 -2.90 25.07
CA THR A 2 -4.05 -3.41 24.08
C THR A 2 -4.79 -4.37 23.16
N SER A 3 -4.94 -3.98 21.90
CA SER A 3 -5.44 -4.85 20.83
C SER A 3 -4.65 -6.15 20.82
N THR A 4 -5.31 -7.30 20.76
CA THR A 4 -4.67 -8.58 20.45
C THR A 4 -3.80 -8.40 19.20
N ARG A 5 -2.49 -8.65 19.33
CA ARG A 5 -1.53 -8.46 18.24
C ARG A 5 -1.13 -9.81 17.67
N PHE A 6 -1.07 -9.87 16.35
CA PHE A 6 -0.66 -11.05 15.62
C PHE A 6 0.73 -10.81 15.03
N PRO A 7 1.79 -11.47 15.55
CA PRO A 7 3.16 -11.28 15.07
C PRO A 7 3.31 -11.49 13.56
N ILE A 8 2.55 -12.42 12.97
CA ILE A 8 2.56 -12.67 11.52
C ILE A 8 2.16 -11.45 10.69
N ILE A 9 1.18 -10.66 11.14
CA ILE A 9 0.75 -9.43 10.44
C ILE A 9 1.86 -8.38 10.53
N ASP A 10 2.51 -8.27 11.68
CA ASP A 10 3.63 -7.34 11.88
C ASP A 10 4.84 -7.73 11.01
N SER A 11 5.15 -9.02 10.90
CA SER A 11 6.21 -9.55 10.03
C SER A 11 5.90 -9.31 8.56
N LEU A 12 4.68 -9.62 8.09
CA LEU A 12 4.28 -9.40 6.70
C LEU A 12 4.31 -7.92 6.32
N ARG A 13 3.89 -7.02 7.22
CA ARG A 13 3.96 -5.57 6.98
C ARG A 13 5.40 -5.07 6.92
N THR A 14 6.26 -5.60 7.78
CA THR A 14 7.70 -5.27 7.79
C THR A 14 8.38 -5.78 6.52
N LEU A 15 8.03 -6.98 6.06
CA LEU A 15 8.48 -7.52 4.78
C LEU A 15 8.04 -6.64 3.60
N ALA A 16 6.77 -6.23 3.57
CA ALA A 16 6.26 -5.35 2.52
C ALA A 16 7.01 -4.01 2.47
N LEU A 17 7.31 -3.42 3.64
CA LEU A 17 8.14 -2.21 3.73
C LEU A 17 9.55 -2.43 3.20
N ALA A 18 10.21 -3.52 3.60
CA ALA A 18 11.56 -3.83 3.15
C ALA A 18 11.63 -4.02 1.63
N LEU A 19 10.70 -4.79 1.05
CA LEU A 19 10.62 -4.99 -0.39
C LEU A 19 10.38 -3.68 -1.15
N MET A 20 9.48 -2.83 -0.63
CA MET A 20 9.18 -1.52 -1.21
C MET A 20 10.41 -0.60 -1.19
N ILE A 21 11.09 -0.47 -0.04
CA ILE A 21 12.28 0.38 0.10
C ILE A 21 13.40 -0.10 -0.84
N THR A 22 13.62 -1.43 -0.90
CA THR A 22 14.62 -2.00 -1.80
C THR A 22 14.29 -1.71 -3.27
N TYR A 23 13.03 -1.87 -3.68
CA TYR A 23 12.61 -1.55 -5.04
C TYR A 23 12.83 -0.07 -5.37
N HIS A 24 12.40 0.84 -4.49
CA HIS A 24 12.58 2.28 -4.69
C HIS A 24 14.06 2.69 -4.73
N LEU A 25 14.92 2.10 -3.89
CA LEU A 25 16.35 2.35 -3.94
C LEU A 25 16.93 1.97 -5.31
N ILE A 26 16.58 0.79 -5.82
CA ILE A 26 17.10 0.32 -7.12
C ILE A 26 16.54 1.14 -8.27
N TYR A 27 15.25 1.49 -8.22
CA TYR A 27 14.62 2.41 -9.17
C TYR A 27 15.32 3.78 -9.19
N ASP A 28 15.55 4.38 -8.02
CA ASP A 28 16.18 5.70 -7.94
C ASP A 28 17.65 5.64 -8.38
N LEU A 29 18.36 4.54 -8.14
CA LEU A 29 19.71 4.36 -8.66
C LEU A 29 19.71 4.32 -10.19
N ASP A 30 18.85 3.53 -10.82
CA ASP A 30 18.75 3.49 -12.29
C ASP A 30 18.36 4.85 -12.90
N GLN A 31 17.38 5.53 -12.29
CA GLN A 31 16.87 6.79 -12.84
C GLN A 31 17.81 7.98 -12.62
N TRP A 32 18.50 8.04 -11.48
CA TRP A 32 19.27 9.22 -11.08
C TRP A 32 20.78 9.01 -11.11
N THR A 33 21.26 7.79 -11.26
CA THR A 33 22.69 7.48 -11.41
C THR A 33 22.96 6.87 -12.78
N GLY A 34 24.20 6.95 -13.27
CA GLY A 34 24.61 6.28 -14.51
C GLY A 34 24.72 4.76 -14.39
N LEU A 35 24.26 4.15 -13.29
CA LEU A 35 24.27 2.71 -13.09
C LEU A 35 23.20 2.08 -13.98
N ALA A 36 23.62 1.29 -14.97
CA ALA A 36 22.72 0.56 -15.85
C ALA A 36 22.07 -0.64 -15.11
N VAL A 37 21.16 -0.35 -14.18
CA VAL A 37 20.38 -1.37 -13.49
C VAL A 37 19.05 -1.51 -14.21
N ASP A 38 18.85 -2.62 -14.91
CA ASP A 38 17.58 -2.89 -15.59
C ASP A 38 16.45 -3.13 -14.55
N VAL A 39 15.78 -2.06 -14.11
CA VAL A 39 14.67 -2.11 -13.12
C VAL A 39 13.44 -2.79 -13.70
N ASP A 40 13.30 -2.77 -15.03
CA ASP A 40 12.24 -3.44 -15.75
C ASP A 40 12.46 -4.95 -15.85
N ALA A 41 13.65 -5.44 -15.49
CA ALA A 41 13.92 -6.86 -15.34
C ALA A 41 12.87 -7.51 -14.41
N LEU A 42 12.40 -8.68 -14.82
CA LEU A 42 11.32 -9.42 -14.15
C LEU A 42 11.54 -9.56 -12.63
N PHE A 43 12.79 -9.68 -12.20
CA PHE A 43 13.17 -9.77 -10.79
C PHE A 43 12.76 -8.53 -9.98
N TRP A 44 13.23 -7.34 -10.38
CA TRP A 44 12.95 -6.09 -9.67
C TRP A 44 11.48 -5.69 -9.78
N PHE A 45 10.91 -5.83 -10.98
CA PHE A 45 9.48 -5.63 -11.20
C PHE A 45 8.63 -6.50 -10.26
N SER A 46 8.98 -7.78 -10.10
CA SER A 46 8.26 -8.70 -9.22
C SER A 46 8.38 -8.32 -7.74
N ILE A 47 9.54 -7.82 -7.30
CA ILE A 47 9.74 -7.32 -5.93
C ILE A 47 8.79 -6.15 -5.65
N GLY A 48 8.79 -5.13 -6.52
CA GLY A 48 7.93 -3.96 -6.37
C GLY A 48 6.45 -4.32 -6.38
N LYS A 49 6.01 -5.16 -7.33
CA LYS A 49 4.61 -5.62 -7.40
C LYS A 49 4.22 -6.46 -6.19
N THR A 50 5.09 -7.34 -5.71
CA THR A 50 4.83 -8.14 -4.50
C THR A 50 4.68 -7.25 -3.27
N ALA A 51 5.55 -6.24 -3.11
CA ALA A 51 5.45 -5.28 -2.02
C ALA A 51 4.10 -4.55 -2.02
N ALA A 52 3.70 -4.02 -3.17
CA ALA A 52 2.44 -3.31 -3.32
C ALA A 52 1.22 -4.19 -3.03
N LEU A 53 1.18 -5.39 -3.62
CA LEU A 53 0.09 -6.35 -3.40
C LEU A 53 -0.01 -6.79 -1.93
N LEU A 54 1.12 -6.97 -1.26
CA LEU A 54 1.15 -7.25 0.19
C LEU A 54 0.55 -6.09 0.99
N PHE A 55 0.92 -4.83 0.72
CA PHE A 55 0.31 -3.68 1.39
C PHE A 55 -1.20 -3.60 1.19
N ILE A 56 -1.64 -3.79 -0.06
CA ILE A 56 -3.04 -3.72 -0.48
C ILE A 56 -3.87 -4.82 0.20
N PHE A 57 -3.37 -6.05 0.22
CA PHE A 57 -3.99 -7.18 0.91
C PHE A 57 -4.04 -6.97 2.42
N LEU A 58 -2.89 -6.60 3.03
CA LEU A 58 -2.78 -6.37 4.46
C LEU A 58 -3.65 -5.21 4.93
N SER A 59 -3.91 -4.21 4.09
CA SER A 59 -4.84 -3.11 4.41
C SER A 59 -6.27 -3.60 4.60
N GLY A 60 -6.76 -4.45 3.68
CA GLY A 60 -8.09 -5.05 3.80
C GLY A 60 -8.22 -5.95 5.02
N LEU A 61 -7.19 -6.78 5.26
CA LEU A 61 -7.10 -7.64 6.44
C LEU A 61 -7.04 -6.81 7.74
N SER A 62 -6.20 -5.79 7.79
CA SER A 62 -5.97 -4.97 8.98
C SER A 62 -7.18 -4.10 9.33
N SER A 63 -7.98 -3.72 8.34
CA SER A 63 -9.18 -2.92 8.54
C SER A 63 -10.21 -3.61 9.44
N GLY A 64 -10.23 -4.95 9.48
CA GLY A 64 -11.08 -5.72 10.40
C GLY A 64 -10.75 -5.58 11.87
N PHE A 65 -9.51 -5.25 12.21
CA PHE A 65 -9.10 -4.95 13.59
C PHE A 65 -9.34 -3.49 13.98
N SER A 66 -9.69 -2.63 13.03
CA SER A 66 -9.84 -1.20 13.29
C SER A 66 -11.17 -0.87 13.96
N LYS A 67 -11.12 -0.09 15.04
CA LYS A 67 -12.32 0.48 15.67
C LYS A 67 -12.90 1.65 14.88
N HIS A 68 -12.05 2.36 14.12
CA HIS A 68 -12.43 3.57 13.39
C HIS A 68 -11.84 3.56 11.97
N PRO A 69 -12.25 2.61 11.11
CA PRO A 69 -11.72 2.48 9.74
C PRO A 69 -11.91 3.75 8.92
N LEU A 70 -13.05 4.44 9.06
CA LEU A 70 -13.32 5.70 8.37
C LEU A 70 -12.31 6.79 8.73
N LYS A 71 -12.05 7.01 10.02
CA LYS A 71 -11.07 8.01 10.50
C LYS A 71 -9.66 7.68 10.02
N ASN A 72 -9.29 6.40 10.04
CA ASN A 72 -7.98 5.96 9.55
C ASN A 72 -7.86 6.17 8.04
N GLY A 73 -8.91 5.85 7.27
CA GLY A 73 -8.96 6.06 5.83
C GLY A 73 -8.84 7.54 5.45
N LEU A 74 -9.57 8.42 6.13
CA LEU A 74 -9.47 9.87 5.93
C LEU A 74 -8.06 10.41 6.27
N ARG A 75 -7.42 9.88 7.32
CA ARG A 75 -6.03 10.24 7.65
C ARG A 75 -5.07 9.81 6.54
N VAL A 76 -5.21 8.60 6.01
CA VAL A 76 -4.34 8.09 4.93
C VAL A 76 -4.60 8.87 3.63
N LEU A 77 -5.86 9.17 3.30
CA LEU A 77 -6.22 10.05 2.18
C LEU A 77 -5.59 11.43 2.30
N PHE A 78 -5.64 12.03 3.50
CA PHE A 78 -5.02 13.33 3.76
C PHE A 78 -3.52 13.32 3.44
N PHE A 79 -2.80 12.29 3.87
CA PHE A 79 -1.38 12.15 3.49
C PHE A 79 -1.19 11.88 2.00
N GLY A 80 -2.08 11.12 1.35
CA GLY A 80 -2.08 10.97 -0.11
C GLY A 80 -2.16 12.31 -0.84
N MET A 81 -3.09 13.18 -0.42
CA MET A 81 -3.25 14.52 -1.00
C MET A 81 -2.01 15.40 -0.76
N ILE A 82 -1.34 15.27 0.39
CA ILE A 82 -0.05 15.95 0.63
C ILE A 82 1.00 15.48 -0.38
N ILE A 83 1.10 14.17 -0.64
CA ILE A 83 2.03 13.63 -1.64
C ILE A 83 1.71 14.16 -3.04
N THR A 84 0.43 14.22 -3.42
CA THR A 84 0.01 14.86 -4.68
C THR A 84 0.47 16.31 -4.77
N LEU A 85 0.27 17.10 -3.71
CA LEU A 85 0.67 18.51 -3.69
C LEU A 85 2.20 18.67 -3.79
N VAL A 86 2.96 17.93 -2.99
CA VAL A 86 4.43 17.99 -2.99
C VAL A 86 4.97 17.58 -4.35
N THR A 87 4.50 16.44 -4.89
CA THR A 87 4.96 15.95 -6.19
C THR A 87 4.52 16.81 -7.36
N TYR A 88 3.39 17.52 -7.24
CA TYR A 88 2.96 18.49 -8.25
C TYR A 88 3.92 19.68 -8.35
N VAL A 89 4.44 20.15 -7.22
CA VAL A 89 5.42 21.26 -7.19
C VAL A 89 6.80 20.79 -7.64
N THR A 90 7.23 19.58 -7.30
CA THR A 90 8.59 19.10 -7.62
C THR A 90 8.70 18.43 -8.98
N PHE A 91 7.66 17.72 -9.44
CA PHE A 91 7.64 16.90 -10.66
C PHE A 91 6.30 17.07 -11.40
N PRO A 92 5.99 18.25 -11.96
CA PRO A 92 4.66 18.59 -12.47
C PRO A 92 4.15 17.69 -13.61
N GLU A 93 5.05 17.07 -14.38
CA GLU A 93 4.67 16.18 -15.49
C GLU A 93 4.24 14.78 -15.00
N GLN A 94 4.79 14.33 -13.87
CA GLN A 94 4.64 12.96 -13.36
C GLN A 94 4.11 12.90 -11.91
N TYR A 95 3.51 13.99 -11.42
CA TYR A 95 3.00 14.04 -10.06
C TYR A 95 1.98 12.93 -9.76
N VAL A 96 1.89 12.56 -8.49
CA VAL A 96 1.03 11.45 -8.06
C VAL A 96 -0.43 11.88 -8.11
N ARG A 97 -1.17 11.41 -9.13
CA ARG A 97 -2.60 11.71 -9.31
C ARG A 97 -3.53 10.80 -8.51
N PHE A 98 -3.22 9.50 -8.47
CA PHE A 98 -3.98 8.49 -7.72
C PHE A 98 -3.06 7.33 -7.30
N GLY A 99 -2.16 7.62 -6.36
CA GLY A 99 -1.19 6.66 -5.84
C GLY A 99 -1.75 5.70 -4.78
N ILE A 100 -0.88 4.85 -4.21
CA ILE A 100 -1.29 3.79 -3.29
C ILE A 100 -1.95 4.33 -2.01
N LEU A 101 -1.53 5.49 -1.49
CA LEU A 101 -2.17 6.08 -0.30
C LEU A 101 -3.60 6.55 -0.59
N HIS A 102 -3.86 7.09 -1.78
CA HIS A 102 -5.22 7.46 -2.19
C HIS A 102 -6.10 6.22 -2.19
N PHE A 103 -5.64 5.17 -2.87
CA PHE A 103 -6.32 3.89 -2.96
C PHE A 103 -6.60 3.28 -1.58
N LEU A 104 -5.57 3.13 -0.73
CA LEU A 104 -5.70 2.53 0.59
C LEU A 104 -6.68 3.32 1.46
N GLY A 105 -6.60 4.65 1.39
CA GLY A 105 -7.49 5.53 2.11
C GLY A 105 -8.95 5.41 1.64
N VAL A 106 -9.21 5.37 0.32
CA VAL A 106 -10.55 5.10 -0.24
C VAL A 106 -11.08 3.75 0.24
N MET A 107 -10.28 2.69 0.17
CA MET A 107 -10.68 1.35 0.61
C MET A 107 -11.04 1.31 2.09
N MET A 108 -10.27 1.99 2.95
CA MET A 108 -10.56 2.09 4.38
C MET A 108 -11.84 2.90 4.67
N VAL A 109 -12.11 3.95 3.89
CA VAL A 109 -13.36 4.72 3.95
C VAL A 109 -14.56 3.86 3.53
N LEU A 110 -14.41 3.01 2.50
CA LEU A 110 -15.44 2.09 2.02
C LEU A 110 -15.60 0.85 2.90
N TYR A 111 -14.62 0.54 3.75
CA TYR A 111 -14.61 -0.65 4.60
C TYR A 111 -15.90 -0.87 5.42
N PRO A 112 -16.55 0.14 6.03
CA PRO A 112 -17.80 -0.03 6.76
C PRO A 112 -18.96 -0.61 5.94
N LEU A 113 -18.94 -0.42 4.62
CA LEU A 113 -19.90 -1.02 3.69
C LEU A 113 -19.42 -2.42 3.28
N ILE A 114 -18.13 -2.56 2.95
CA ILE A 114 -17.51 -3.84 2.55
C ILE A 114 -17.66 -4.92 3.64
N GLN A 115 -17.48 -4.55 4.91
CA GLN A 115 -17.59 -5.48 6.04
C GLN A 115 -18.99 -6.04 6.26
N LYS A 116 -20.04 -5.49 5.61
CA LYS A 116 -21.41 -6.02 5.69
C LYS A 116 -21.67 -7.13 4.66
N LEU A 117 -20.83 -7.26 3.65
CA LEU A 117 -20.99 -8.26 2.59
C LEU A 117 -20.64 -9.67 3.09
N PRO A 118 -21.33 -10.73 2.64
CA PRO A 118 -20.96 -12.11 2.95
C PRO A 118 -19.66 -12.52 2.26
N ASN A 119 -18.95 -13.53 2.78
CA ASN A 119 -17.66 -13.97 2.24
C ASN A 119 -17.74 -14.37 0.76
N GLY A 120 -18.83 -15.02 0.34
CA GLY A 120 -19.05 -15.38 -1.07
C GLY A 120 -19.09 -14.16 -1.99
N ALA A 121 -19.77 -13.07 -1.59
CA ALA A 121 -19.83 -11.84 -2.36
C ALA A 121 -18.47 -11.12 -2.41
N LEU A 122 -17.69 -11.17 -1.32
CA LEU A 122 -16.33 -10.61 -1.29
C LEU A 122 -15.39 -11.37 -2.24
N ILE A 123 -15.43 -12.70 -2.22
CA ILE A 123 -14.59 -13.54 -3.09
C ILE A 123 -15.00 -13.37 -4.56
N LEU A 124 -16.29 -13.48 -4.87
CA LEU A 124 -16.80 -13.26 -6.23
C LEU A 124 -16.49 -11.83 -6.72
N GLY A 125 -16.73 -10.83 -5.89
CA GLY A 125 -16.40 -9.43 -6.20
C GLY A 125 -14.90 -9.24 -6.45
N SER A 126 -14.03 -9.93 -5.69
CA SER A 126 -12.58 -9.89 -5.91
C SER A 126 -12.22 -10.41 -7.30
N VAL A 127 -12.78 -11.55 -7.71
CA VAL A 127 -12.56 -12.14 -9.03
C VAL A 127 -13.06 -11.22 -10.14
N LEU A 128 -14.28 -10.67 -10.01
CA LEU A 128 -14.87 -9.79 -11.00
C LEU A 128 -14.10 -8.46 -11.16
N ILE A 129 -13.64 -7.86 -10.05
CA ILE A 129 -12.84 -6.63 -10.09
C ILE A 129 -11.48 -6.89 -10.72
N ILE A 130 -10.82 -8.00 -10.38
CA ILE A 130 -9.53 -8.34 -10.97
C ILE A 130 -9.69 -8.57 -12.48
N ALA A 131 -10.68 -9.36 -12.89
CA ALA A 131 -10.98 -9.59 -14.31
C ALA A 131 -11.34 -8.29 -15.04
N GLY A 132 -12.16 -7.43 -14.45
CA GLY A 132 -12.51 -6.13 -15.01
C GLY A 132 -11.28 -5.22 -15.17
N GLY A 133 -10.36 -5.23 -14.22
CA GLY A 133 -9.10 -4.46 -14.33
C GLY A 133 -8.21 -4.91 -15.49
N LEU A 134 -8.22 -6.21 -15.83
CA LEU A 134 -7.50 -6.71 -17.00
C LEU A 134 -8.09 -6.19 -18.32
N ILE A 135 -9.40 -5.91 -18.36
CA ILE A 135 -10.09 -5.34 -19.53
C ILE A 135 -9.85 -3.82 -19.62
N ILE A 136 -9.88 -3.12 -18.47
CA ILE A 136 -9.75 -1.65 -18.39
C ILE A 136 -8.31 -1.19 -18.65
N LYS A 137 -7.30 -1.99 -18.31
CA LYS A 137 -5.87 -1.61 -18.36
C LYS A 137 -5.45 -0.95 -19.67
N ASP A 138 -5.97 -1.41 -20.79
CA ASP A 138 -5.57 -0.97 -22.13
C ASP A 138 -6.54 0.07 -22.74
N GLN A 139 -7.47 0.61 -21.95
CA GLN A 139 -8.48 1.56 -22.41
C GLN A 139 -8.10 3.00 -22.03
N ALA A 140 -8.12 3.89 -23.03
CA ALA A 140 -7.95 5.31 -22.83
C ALA A 140 -9.29 6.05 -23.00
N VAL A 141 -9.59 6.98 -22.10
CA VAL A 141 -10.76 7.84 -22.13
C VAL A 141 -10.34 9.31 -22.09
N ASN A 142 -11.06 10.18 -22.78
CA ASN A 142 -10.74 11.62 -22.84
C ASN A 142 -11.19 12.38 -21.58
N THR A 143 -11.02 11.80 -20.40
CA THR A 143 -11.37 12.45 -19.12
C THR A 143 -10.50 11.95 -17.97
N PRO A 144 -9.95 12.85 -17.13
CA PRO A 144 -9.19 12.45 -15.95
C PRO A 144 -10.08 11.94 -14.81
N LEU A 145 -11.40 12.15 -14.86
CA LEU A 145 -12.33 11.80 -13.78
C LEU A 145 -12.40 10.29 -13.51
N LEU A 146 -12.07 9.48 -14.52
CA LEU A 146 -12.12 8.01 -14.44
C LEU A 146 -10.77 7.39 -14.05
N LEU A 147 -9.74 8.19 -13.77
CA LEU A 147 -8.44 7.72 -13.28
C LEU A 147 -8.56 6.83 -12.03
N PRO A 148 -9.36 7.17 -11.00
CA PRO A 148 -9.51 6.29 -9.84
C PRO A 148 -10.07 4.92 -10.20
N LEU A 149 -10.84 4.80 -11.29
CA LEU A 149 -11.38 3.51 -11.75
C LEU A 149 -10.39 2.72 -12.62
N GLY A 150 -9.29 3.34 -13.06
CA GLY A 150 -8.24 2.71 -13.87
C GLY A 150 -8.21 3.13 -15.33
N PHE A 151 -9.16 3.95 -15.78
CA PHE A 151 -9.14 4.46 -17.16
C PHE A 151 -8.14 5.61 -17.28
N MET A 152 -7.11 5.40 -18.09
CA MET A 152 -6.10 6.42 -18.39
C MET A 152 -6.60 7.37 -19.48
N TYR A 153 -5.91 8.49 -19.70
CA TYR A 153 -6.11 9.36 -20.85
C TYR A 153 -4.83 9.44 -21.69
N PRO A 154 -4.90 9.86 -22.97
CA PRO A 154 -3.71 9.97 -23.82
C PRO A 154 -2.65 10.90 -23.22
N GLY A 155 -1.40 10.43 -23.09
CA GLY A 155 -0.31 11.19 -22.47
C GLY A 155 -0.27 11.13 -20.94
N PHE A 156 -1.05 10.25 -20.31
CA PHE A 156 -1.01 10.05 -18.87
C PHE A 156 0.34 9.49 -18.41
N ALA A 157 1.05 10.25 -17.57
CA ALA A 157 2.26 9.83 -16.86
C ALA A 157 2.18 10.19 -15.37
N THR A 158 2.61 9.30 -14.48
CA THR A 158 2.63 9.52 -13.02
C THR A 158 3.67 8.61 -12.39
N MET A 159 4.32 9.07 -11.33
CA MET A 159 5.29 8.28 -10.56
C MET A 159 4.62 7.13 -9.77
N ASP A 160 3.35 7.31 -9.40
CA ASP A 160 2.60 6.32 -8.64
C ASP A 160 1.15 6.23 -9.14
N PHE A 161 0.67 5.01 -9.42
CA PHE A 161 -0.69 4.74 -9.90
C PHE A 161 -1.24 3.40 -9.44
N TYR A 162 -2.21 3.46 -8.52
CA TYR A 162 -2.94 2.29 -8.01
C TYR A 162 -4.44 2.54 -8.09
N PRO A 163 -5.08 2.39 -9.26
CA PRO A 163 -6.52 2.52 -9.41
C PRO A 163 -7.32 1.48 -8.61
N LEU A 164 -8.62 1.65 -8.54
CA LEU A 164 -9.54 0.70 -7.90
C LEU A 164 -9.51 -0.66 -8.61
N PHE A 165 -9.53 -0.68 -9.94
CA PHE A 165 -9.40 -1.91 -10.71
C PHE A 165 -7.94 -2.11 -11.15
N PRO A 166 -7.30 -3.28 -10.93
CA PRO A 166 -7.81 -4.49 -10.27
C PRO A 166 -7.60 -4.53 -8.74
N TYR A 167 -6.88 -3.55 -8.18
CA TYR A 167 -6.28 -3.63 -6.85
C TYR A 167 -7.28 -3.76 -5.70
N SER A 168 -8.49 -3.21 -5.82
CA SER A 168 -9.53 -3.37 -4.79
C SER A 168 -9.95 -4.81 -4.62
N GLY A 169 -9.85 -5.66 -5.66
CA GLY A 169 -10.09 -7.09 -5.52
C GLY A 169 -9.12 -7.76 -4.56
N VAL A 170 -7.85 -7.34 -4.55
CA VAL A 170 -6.84 -7.84 -3.61
C VAL A 170 -7.13 -7.36 -2.18
N THR A 171 -7.58 -6.12 -2.01
CA THR A 171 -8.04 -5.62 -0.72
C THR A 171 -9.27 -6.38 -0.21
N LEU A 172 -10.24 -6.68 -1.09
CA LEU A 172 -11.43 -7.45 -0.73
C LEU A 172 -11.08 -8.84 -0.20
N LEU A 173 -10.09 -9.54 -0.77
CA LEU A 173 -9.61 -10.84 -0.29
C LEU A 173 -9.00 -10.79 1.13
N GLY A 174 -8.49 -9.64 1.56
CA GLY A 174 -8.01 -9.45 2.93
C GLY A 174 -9.12 -9.58 3.98
N VAL A 175 -10.35 -9.21 3.63
CA VAL A 175 -11.51 -9.22 4.54
C VAL A 175 -11.98 -10.63 4.95
N PRO A 176 -12.25 -11.58 4.02
CA PRO A 176 -12.55 -12.96 4.40
C PRO A 176 -11.35 -13.62 5.08
N CYS A 177 -10.10 -13.31 4.70
CA CYS A 177 -8.92 -13.79 5.41
C CYS A 177 -8.94 -13.36 6.90
N TYR A 178 -9.24 -12.09 7.18
CA TYR A 178 -9.48 -11.62 8.54
C TYR A 178 -10.58 -12.42 9.25
N ARG A 179 -11.72 -12.65 8.58
CA ARG A 179 -12.86 -13.36 9.16
C ARG A 179 -12.56 -14.81 9.51
N TYR A 180 -11.89 -15.55 8.61
CA TYR A 180 -11.59 -16.97 8.81
C TYR A 180 -10.49 -17.21 9.84
N PHE A 181 -9.43 -16.40 9.81
CA PHE A 181 -8.24 -16.68 10.62
C PHE A 181 -8.16 -15.87 11.91
N PHE A 182 -8.88 -14.74 12.03
CA PHE A 182 -8.63 -13.78 13.11
C PHE A 182 -9.88 -13.24 13.82
N ALA A 183 -11.08 -13.28 13.22
CA ALA A 183 -12.26 -12.66 13.81
C ALA A 183 -12.74 -13.33 15.11
N GLU A 184 -12.61 -14.65 15.23
CA GLU A 184 -12.97 -15.37 16.45
C GLU A 184 -12.02 -15.02 17.61
N HIS A 185 -10.71 -15.04 17.34
CA HIS A 185 -9.67 -14.62 18.30
C HIS A 185 -9.78 -13.14 18.71
N SER A 186 -10.27 -12.27 17.82
CA SER A 186 -10.50 -10.86 18.13
C SER A 186 -11.75 -10.63 18.99
N ARG A 187 -12.73 -11.55 18.97
CA ARG A 187 -13.96 -11.47 19.77
C ARG A 187 -13.79 -12.09 21.16
N THR A 188 -13.11 -13.23 21.27
CA THR A 188 -12.94 -13.97 22.54
C THR A 188 -11.94 -13.33 23.49
N ASN A 189 -10.91 -12.66 22.98
CA ASN A 189 -9.92 -11.95 23.81
C ASN A 189 -10.39 -10.59 24.34
N ALA A 190 -11.64 -10.18 24.09
CA ALA A 190 -12.24 -9.04 24.78
C ALA A 190 -12.56 -9.35 26.26
N SER A 191 -12.62 -10.64 26.63
CA SER A 191 -13.07 -11.13 27.94
C SER A 191 -12.03 -11.99 28.69
N VAL A 192 -10.86 -12.26 28.11
CA VAL A 192 -9.77 -12.96 28.81
C VAL A 192 -8.89 -11.89 29.49
N PRO A 193 -8.52 -12.03 30.79
CA PRO A 193 -7.51 -11.17 31.41
C PRO A 193 -6.25 -11.17 30.53
N PRO A 194 -5.39 -10.15 30.56
CA PRO A 194 -4.20 -10.10 29.71
C PRO A 194 -3.27 -11.27 30.04
N ALA A 195 -3.54 -12.42 29.43
CA ALA A 195 -2.76 -13.63 29.48
C ALA A 195 -1.42 -13.23 28.87
N GLU A 196 -0.45 -13.15 29.78
CA GLU A 196 0.96 -12.87 29.60
C GLU A 196 1.29 -11.89 28.49
N LYS A 197 1.87 -10.77 28.88
CA LYS A 197 2.74 -9.93 28.05
C LYS A 197 3.53 -10.85 27.10
N SER A 198 3.00 -11.10 25.91
CA SER A 198 3.78 -11.63 24.81
C SER A 198 4.73 -10.49 24.52
N LYS A 199 5.88 -10.50 25.20
CA LYS A 199 7.08 -9.80 24.76
C LYS A 199 7.11 -10.13 23.29
N ALA A 200 6.87 -9.12 22.45
CA ALA A 200 6.88 -9.32 21.02
C ALA A 200 8.15 -10.12 20.71
N ALA A 201 8.01 -11.33 20.17
CA ALA A 201 9.16 -12.21 19.91
C ALA A 201 10.26 -11.46 19.11
N TYR A 202 9.85 -10.39 18.42
CA TYR A 202 10.69 -9.48 17.65
C TYR A 202 10.29 -8.01 17.90
N PRO A 203 10.84 -7.32 18.92
CA PRO A 203 10.43 -5.95 19.27
C PRO A 203 10.69 -4.93 18.15
N MET A 204 11.75 -5.13 17.37
CA MET A 204 12.09 -4.29 16.21
C MET A 204 11.04 -4.41 15.10
N VAL A 205 10.65 -5.62 14.72
CA VAL A 205 9.61 -5.87 13.70
C VAL A 205 8.29 -5.21 14.11
N THR A 206 7.91 -5.36 15.37
CA THR A 206 6.70 -4.74 15.90
C THR A 206 6.79 -3.21 15.92
N TRP A 207 7.99 -2.63 16.14
CA TRP A 207 8.21 -1.18 16.05
C TRP A 207 8.10 -0.69 14.61
N VAL A 208 8.74 -1.37 13.65
CA VAL A 208 8.69 -1.03 12.22
C VAL A 208 7.24 -1.11 11.72
N SER A 209 6.55 -2.21 12.00
CA SER A 209 5.12 -2.37 11.66
C SER A 209 4.24 -1.26 12.25
N ARG A 210 4.52 -0.79 13.48
CA ARG A 210 3.77 0.30 14.13
C ARG A 210 3.95 1.65 13.44
N HIS A 211 5.13 1.90 12.91
CA HIS A 211 5.50 3.16 12.27
C HIS A 211 5.45 3.06 10.74
N SER A 212 4.82 2.02 10.19
CA SER A 212 4.85 1.72 8.75
C SER A 212 4.40 2.89 7.88
N LEU A 213 3.37 3.64 8.29
CA LEU A 213 2.90 4.81 7.54
C LEU A 213 3.95 5.91 7.50
N TRP A 214 4.62 6.18 8.62
CA TRP A 214 5.68 7.20 8.67
C TRP A 214 6.89 6.77 7.86
N ILE A 215 7.32 5.51 8.01
CA ILE A 215 8.41 4.94 7.21
C ILE A 215 8.07 5.03 5.71
N TYR A 216 6.84 4.68 5.33
CA TYR A 216 6.36 4.84 3.96
C TYR A 216 6.38 6.31 3.49
N LEU A 217 6.09 7.29 4.33
CA LEU A 217 6.11 8.70 3.89
C LEU A 217 7.53 9.25 3.73
N ILE A 218 8.46 8.85 4.61
CA ILE A 218 9.80 9.44 4.66
C ILE A 218 10.83 8.69 3.79
N HIS A 219 10.58 7.44 3.41
CA HIS A 219 11.59 6.65 2.69
C HIS A 219 12.03 7.34 1.38
N GLN A 220 11.09 7.78 0.53
CA GLN A 220 11.43 8.35 -0.78
C GLN A 220 12.21 9.67 -0.67
N PRO A 221 11.80 10.66 0.16
CA PRO A 221 12.62 11.85 0.41
C PRO A 221 14.02 11.53 0.96
N ILE A 222 14.13 10.54 1.84
CA ILE A 222 15.43 10.14 2.41
C ILE A 222 16.31 9.47 1.34
N LEU A 223 15.76 8.56 0.54
CA LEU A 223 16.49 7.88 -0.54
C LEU A 223 17.00 8.87 -1.58
N LEU A 224 16.12 9.74 -2.10
CA LEU A 224 16.51 10.77 -3.06
C LEU A 224 17.52 11.75 -2.47
N GLY A 225 17.31 12.19 -1.21
CA GLY A 225 18.25 13.07 -0.50
C GLY A 225 19.64 12.44 -0.36
N LEU A 226 19.72 11.15 -0.04
CA LEU A 226 20.97 10.42 0.05
C LEU A 226 21.66 10.29 -1.31
N ILE A 227 20.92 9.91 -2.36
CA ILE A 227 21.47 9.76 -3.72
C ILE A 227 22.01 11.11 -4.22
N PHE A 228 21.24 12.20 -4.10
CA PHE A 228 21.71 13.51 -4.53
C PHE A 228 22.90 14.03 -3.70
N ALA A 229 22.95 13.74 -2.40
CA ALA A 229 24.12 14.07 -1.58
C ALA A 229 25.37 13.31 -2.02
N LEU A 230 25.26 12.01 -2.31
CA LEU A 230 26.38 11.20 -2.80
C LEU A 230 26.86 11.64 -4.19
N LYS A 231 25.94 12.05 -5.07
CA LYS A 231 26.28 12.67 -6.37
C LYS A 231 27.01 14.00 -6.21
N ALA A 232 26.54 14.85 -5.29
CA ALA A 232 27.14 16.16 -5.04
C ALA A 232 28.60 16.07 -4.55
N ILE A 233 28.96 14.97 -3.87
CA ILE A 233 30.31 14.69 -3.37
C ILE A 233 31.12 13.84 -4.39
N ALA A 234 30.59 13.61 -5.60
CA ALA A 234 31.20 12.81 -6.67
C ALA A 234 31.55 11.36 -6.29
N ILE A 235 30.84 10.78 -5.30
CA ILE A 235 31.04 9.39 -4.87
C ILE A 235 30.38 8.42 -5.87
N ILE A 236 29.29 8.86 -6.49
CA ILE A 236 28.55 8.14 -7.51
C ILE A 236 28.28 9.08 -8.70
N SER A 237 28.38 8.55 -9.91
CA SER A 237 28.18 9.26 -11.19
C SER A 237 26.72 9.27 -11.61
#